data_AF-A0A1C5AK01-F1
#
_entry.id   AF-A0A1C5AK01-F1
#
_cell.length_a   1.000
_cell.length_b   1.000
_cell.length_c   1.000
_cell.angle_alpha   90.00
_cell.angle_beta   90.00
_cell.angle_gamma   90.00
#
_symmetry.space_group_name_H-M   'P 1'
#
loop_
_entity.id
_entity.type
_entity.pdbx_description
1 polymer ?
#
loop_
_entity_poly.entity_id
_entity_poly.type
_entity_poly.pdbx_seq_one_letter_code
_entity_poly.pdbx_strand_id
1 'polypeptide(L)'
;MDVSGAPNLRAVTVARRAVGALLMLALPLDSGLVFWLLDRATSVGQWLTGALVSLLIPGGLYNLYRLLDWAEFRHAVPGRHQK
;
A
#
# COMPACT_ATOMS: atom_id res chain seq x y z
N MET A 1 29.53 9.51 -16.51
CA MET A 1 28.66 9.69 -15.33
C MET A 1 27.25 9.41 -15.78
N ASP A 2 26.75 8.19 -15.56
CA ASP A 2 25.40 7.80 -15.95
C ASP A 2 24.38 8.48 -15.03
N VAL A 3 23.73 9.53 -15.54
CA VAL A 3 22.64 10.29 -14.88
C VAL A 3 21.33 9.47 -14.84
N SER A 4 21.35 8.26 -15.40
CA SER A 4 20.21 7.35 -15.58
C SER A 4 19.58 6.84 -14.27
N GLY A 5 20.25 6.95 -13.12
CA GLY A 5 19.73 6.50 -11.81
C GLY A 5 18.88 7.53 -11.03
N ALA A 6 19.03 8.82 -11.31
CA ALA A 6 18.30 9.90 -10.62
C ALA A 6 16.79 10.00 -10.93
N PRO A 7 16.31 9.80 -12.17
CA PRO A 7 14.87 9.89 -12.47
C PRO A 7 14.07 8.73 -11.85
N ASN A 8 14.63 7.52 -11.79
CA ASN A 8 13.98 6.36 -11.18
C ASN A 8 13.78 6.55 -9.67
N LEU A 9 14.77 7.08 -8.95
CA LEU A 9 14.65 7.36 -7.51
C LEU A 9 13.55 8.39 -7.21
N ARG A 10 13.49 9.48 -7.97
CA ARG A 10 12.42 10.49 -7.80
C ARG A 10 11.03 9.90 -8.07
N ALA A 11 10.88 9.08 -9.10
CA ALA A 11 9.63 8.42 -9.42
C ALA A 11 9.17 7.47 -8.30
N VAL A 12 10.09 6.69 -7.73
CA VAL A 12 9.82 5.79 -6.59
C VAL A 12 9.40 6.57 -5.34
N THR A 13 10.11 7.66 -4.99
CA THR A 13 9.75 8.49 -3.84
C THR A 13 8.38 9.17 -4.03
N VAL A 14 8.07 9.66 -5.25
CA VAL A 14 6.74 10.22 -5.56
C VAL A 14 5.66 9.14 -5.47
N ALA A 15 5.90 7.95 -6.02
CA ALA A 15 5.00 6.81 -5.91
C ALA A 15 4.76 6.41 -4.45
N ARG A 16 5.81 6.36 -3.60
CA ARG A 16 5.67 6.06 -2.16
C ARG A 16 4.82 7.10 -1.44
N ARG A 17 5.03 8.39 -1.72
CA ARG A 17 4.22 9.46 -1.13
C ARG A 17 2.76 9.39 -1.58
N ALA A 18 2.52 9.16 -2.87
CA ALA A 18 1.18 8.99 -3.41
C ALA A 18 0.48 7.78 -2.79
N VAL A 19 1.16 6.63 -2.73
CA VAL A 19 0.63 5.40 -2.10
C VAL A 19 0.40 5.60 -0.60
N GLY A 20 1.32 6.27 0.12
CA GLY A 20 1.14 6.57 1.54
C GLY A 20 -0.04 7.50 1.81
N ALA A 21 -0.24 8.53 0.98
CA ALA A 21 -1.41 9.41 1.04
C ALA A 21 -2.71 8.64 0.72
N LEU A 22 -2.69 7.80 -0.32
CA LEU A 22 -3.80 6.90 -0.65
C LEU A 22 -4.10 5.94 0.50
N LEU A 23 -3.09 5.42 1.19
CA LEU A 23 -3.27 4.53 2.34
C LEU A 23 -3.94 5.25 3.52
N MET A 24 -3.52 6.49 3.80
CA MET A 24 -4.15 7.32 4.84
C MET A 24 -5.60 7.71 4.51
N LEU A 25 -5.93 7.90 3.23
CA LEU A 25 -7.31 8.13 2.78
C LEU A 25 -8.13 6.85 2.73
N ALA A 26 -7.51 5.72 2.39
CA ALA A 26 -8.17 4.43 2.30
C ALA A 26 -8.63 3.93 3.67
N LEU A 27 -7.87 4.15 4.75
CA LEU A 27 -8.26 3.73 6.11
C LEU A 27 -9.65 4.23 6.56
N PRO A 28 -9.98 5.54 6.52
CA PRO A 28 -11.31 6.02 6.89
C PRO A 28 -12.40 5.61 5.89
N LEU A 29 -12.08 5.57 4.59
CA LEU A 29 -13.01 5.08 3.56
C LEU A 29 -13.37 3.61 3.76
N ASP A 30 -12.37 2.79 4.05
CA ASP A 30 -12.53 1.36 4.33
C ASP A 30 -13.33 1.14 5.62
N SER A 31 -13.07 1.94 6.66
CA SER A 31 -13.86 1.92 7.90
C SER A 31 -15.36 2.17 7.66
N GLY A 32 -15.69 3.17 6.82
CA GLY A 32 -17.07 3.48 6.45
C GLY A 32 -17.70 2.42 5.55
N LEU A 33 -16.94 1.90 4.59
CA LEU A 33 -17.38 0.82 3.70
C LEU A 33 -17.67 -0.46 4.47
N VAL A 34 -16.79 -0.84 5.40
CA VAL A 34 -16.97 -1.96 6.33
C VAL A 34 -18.24 -1.77 7.11
N PHE A 35 -18.39 -0.64 7.79
CA PHE A 35 -19.56 -0.40 8.61
C PHE A 35 -20.85 -0.52 7.80
N TRP A 36 -20.87 0.06 6.58
CA TRP A 36 -22.01 -0.05 5.67
C TRP A 36 -22.26 -1.49 5.18
N LEU A 37 -21.21 -2.24 4.85
CA LEU A 37 -21.33 -3.65 4.42
C LEU A 37 -21.81 -4.56 5.55
N LEU A 38 -21.34 -4.34 6.77
CA LEU A 38 -21.76 -5.12 7.94
C LEU A 38 -23.20 -4.79 8.34
N ASP A 39 -23.61 -3.52 8.27
CA ASP A 39 -24.99 -3.08 8.54
C ASP A 39 -26.00 -3.67 7.53
N ARG A 40 -25.59 -3.82 6.27
CA ARG A 40 -26.44 -4.35 5.19
C ARG A 40 -26.36 -5.87 5.01
N ALA A 41 -25.49 -6.56 5.74
CA ALA A 41 -25.32 -8.00 5.59
C ALA A 41 -26.54 -8.76 6.11
N THR A 42 -27.23 -9.48 5.21
CA THR A 42 -28.40 -10.32 5.56
C THR A 42 -28.04 -11.78 5.82
N SER A 43 -26.78 -12.15 5.58
CA SER A 43 -26.25 -13.49 5.80
C SER A 43 -24.80 -13.46 6.29
N VAL A 44 -24.39 -14.53 6.98
CA VAL A 44 -23.02 -14.71 7.48
C VAL A 44 -21.99 -14.66 6.34
N GLY A 45 -22.33 -15.19 5.16
CA GLY A 45 -21.44 -15.16 3.99
C GLY A 45 -21.16 -13.74 3.49
N GLN A 46 -22.18 -12.87 3.45
CA GLN A 46 -22.01 -11.46 3.07
C GLN A 46 -21.17 -10.70 4.10
N TRP A 47 -21.39 -10.95 5.39
CA TRP A 47 -20.58 -10.38 6.47
C TRP A 47 -19.09 -10.74 6.32
N LEU A 48 -18.80 -12.03 6.12
CA LEU A 48 -17.43 -12.52 5.90
C LEU A 48 -16.79 -11.93 4.64
N THR A 49 -17.57 -11.80 3.56
CA THR A 49 -17.11 -11.19 2.31
C THR A 49 -16.74 -9.73 2.52
N GLY A 50 -17.58 -8.96 3.23
CA GLY A 50 -17.29 -7.57 3.57
C GLY A 50 -16.02 -7.42 4.41
N ALA A 51 -15.87 -8.26 5.44
CA ALA A 51 -14.67 -8.28 6.29
C ALA A 51 -13.39 -8.69 5.54
N LEU A 52 -13.49 -9.59 4.55
CA LEU A 52 -12.35 -9.97 3.70
C LEU A 52 -11.94 -8.84 2.74
N VAL A 53 -12.92 -8.19 2.12
CA VAL A 53 -12.66 -7.05 1.21
C VAL A 53 -11.96 -5.92 1.96
N SER A 54 -12.39 -5.63 3.18
CA SER A 54 -11.75 -4.61 4.02
C SER A 54 -10.39 -5.00 4.56
N LEU A 55 -10.06 -6.29 4.59
CA LEU A 55 -8.69 -6.70 4.90
C LEU A 55 -7.78 -6.54 3.67
N LEU A 56 -8.32 -6.89 2.49
CA LEU A 56 -7.58 -6.96 1.22
C LEU A 56 -7.18 -5.58 0.69
N ILE A 57 -8.05 -4.57 0.77
CA ILE A 57 -7.77 -3.23 0.24
C ILE A 57 -6.63 -2.54 1.01
N PRO A 58 -6.72 -2.31 2.33
CA PRO A 58 -5.63 -1.71 3.10
C PRO A 58 -4.41 -2.64 3.18
N GLY A 59 -4.60 -3.96 3.22
CA GLY A 59 -3.50 -4.93 3.19
C GLY A 59 -2.69 -4.88 1.89
N GLY A 60 -3.36 -4.79 0.74
CA GLY A 60 -2.72 -4.65 -0.57
C GLY A 60 -1.98 -3.31 -0.71
N LEU A 61 -2.61 -2.22 -0.29
CA LEU A 61 -1.99 -0.88 -0.25
C LEU A 61 -0.76 -0.86 0.66
N TYR A 62 -0.81 -1.50 1.82
CA TYR A 62 0.32 -1.61 2.74
C TYR A 62 1.46 -2.43 2.14
N ASN A 63 1.15 -3.54 1.47
CA ASN A 63 2.17 -4.35 0.82
C ASN A 63 2.85 -3.59 -0.34
N LEU A 64 2.09 -2.83 -1.12
CA LEU A 64 2.63 -1.96 -2.16
C LEU A 64 3.51 -0.84 -1.58
N TYR A 65 3.06 -0.19 -0.50
CA TYR A 65 3.85 0.78 0.24
C TYR A 65 5.19 0.18 0.69
N ARG A 66 5.16 -1.04 1.26
CA ARG A 66 6.35 -1.76 1.72
C ARG A 66 7.29 -2.16 0.58
N LEU A 67 6.76 -2.57 -0.57
CA LEU A 67 7.54 -2.86 -1.79
C LEU A 67 8.28 -1.62 -2.29
N LEU A 68 7.61 -0.47 -2.32
CA LEU A 68 8.21 0.81 -2.71
C LEU A 68 9.28 1.28 -1.72
N ASP A 69 9.01 1.15 -0.42
CA ASP A 69 9.96 1.46 0.65
C ASP A 69 11.24 0.61 0.55
N TRP A 70 11.08 -0.68 0.28
CA TRP A 70 12.19 -1.59 0.07
C TRP A 70 12.98 -1.29 -1.21
N ALA A 71 12.30 -0.93 -2.30
CA ALA A 71 12.96 -0.52 -3.55
C ALA A 71 13.78 0.78 -3.35
N GLU A 72 13.25 1.75 -2.60
CA GLU A 72 13.96 2.96 -2.22
C GLU A 72 15.19 2.62 -1.35
N PHE A 73 15.03 1.74 -0.34
CA PHE A 73 16.12 1.33 0.55
C PHE A 73 17.25 0.60 -0.20
N ARG A 74 16.91 -0.29 -1.15
CA ARG A 74 17.91 -0.98 -2.00
C ARG A 74 18.72 -0.04 -2.87
N HIS A 75 18.12 1.03 -3.38
CA HIS A 75 18.83 2.04 -4.16
C HIS A 75 19.61 3.02 -3.28
N ALA A 76 19.16 3.27 -2.05
CA ALA A 76 19.85 4.13 -1.09
C ALA A 76 21.08 3.45 -0.45
N VAL A 77 21.15 2.12 -0.41
CA VAL A 77 22.26 1.36 0.18
C VAL A 77 22.95 0.46 -0.87
N PRO A 78 23.72 1.01 -1.82
CA PRO A 78 24.57 0.20 -2.69
C PRO A 78 25.83 -0.20 -1.91
N GLY A 79 25.87 -1.41 -1.32
CA GLY A 79 27.14 -1.95 -0.80
C GLY A 79 27.15 -2.97 0.35
N ARG A 80 26.02 -3.43 0.91
CA ARG A 80 26.04 -4.35 2.08
C ARG A 80 25.81 -5.84 1.81
N HIS A 81 25.70 -6.28 0.55
CA HIS A 81 25.50 -7.69 0.19
C HIS A 81 26.64 -8.29 -0.66
N GLN A 82 27.84 -7.69 -0.64
CA GLN A 82 29.05 -8.24 -1.27
C GLN A 82 30.11 -8.63 -0.22
N LYS A 83 29.71 -9.17 0.93
CA LYS A 83 30.64 -9.85 1.84
C LYS A 83 30.02 -11.14 2.33
#